data_AF-A0A3A9JQM1-F1
#
_entry.id   AF-A0A3A9JQM1-F1
#
_cell.length_a   1.000
_cell.length_b   1.000
_cell.length_c   1.000
_cell.angle_alpha   90.00
_cell.angle_beta   90.00
_cell.angle_gamma   90.00
#
_symmetry.space_group_name_H-M   'P 1'
#
loop_
_entity.id
_entity.type
_entity.pdbx_description
1 polymer ?
#
loop_
_entity_poly.entity_id
_entity_poly.type
_entity_poly.pdbx_seq_one_letter_code
_entity_poly.pdbx_strand_id
1 'polypeptide(L)'
;MRLFVAGSSARSLRTVQELRQLCQQALGAAVDLEVVDIYQQPELAERDGVVAAPTLLRISPAPVRRLVGDLSDEQRVLRMITLAIGEDEDVG
;
A
#
# COMPACT_ATOMS: atom_id res chain seq x y z
N MET A 1 -1.69 -3.03 7.16
CA MET A 1 -1.15 -2.49 5.90
C MET A 1 -1.03 -0.98 6.04
N ARG A 2 -0.15 -0.33 5.27
CA ARG A 2 0.07 1.12 5.37
C ARG A 2 0.13 1.76 3.99
N LEU A 3 -0.62 2.82 3.77
CA LEU A 3 -0.59 3.64 2.55
C LEU A 3 0.04 4.99 2.87
N PHE A 4 1.13 5.31 2.19
CA PHE A 4 1.78 6.60 2.25
C PHE A 4 1.26 7.51 1.13
N VAL A 5 0.88 8.72 1.49
CA VAL A 5 0.38 9.75 0.56
C VAL A 5 1.14 11.06 0.76
N ALA A 6 1.20 11.88 -0.29
CA ALA A 6 1.74 13.24 -0.23
C ALA A 6 0.58 14.24 -0.22
N GLY A 7 0.07 14.56 0.97
CA GLY A 7 -1.06 15.47 1.14
C GLY A 7 -2.45 14.84 0.93
N SER A 8 -3.46 15.58 1.38
CA SER A 8 -4.88 15.19 1.44
C SER A 8 -5.70 15.61 0.21
N SER A 9 -5.18 15.36 -1.00
CA SER A 9 -5.93 15.64 -2.23
C SER A 9 -7.19 14.76 -2.34
N ALA A 10 -8.20 15.23 -3.07
CA ALA A 10 -9.40 14.42 -3.37
C ALA A 10 -9.04 13.09 -4.08
N ARG A 11 -7.93 13.08 -4.83
CA ARG A 11 -7.36 11.87 -5.43
C ARG A 11 -6.86 10.89 -4.36
N SER A 12 -6.14 11.39 -3.35
CA SER A 12 -5.65 10.57 -2.22
C SER A 12 -6.80 9.90 -1.47
N LEU A 13 -7.89 10.63 -1.19
CA LEU A 13 -9.06 10.10 -0.50
C LEU A 13 -9.79 9.01 -1.28
N ARG A 14 -9.97 9.22 -2.59
CA ARG A 14 -10.58 8.20 -3.47
C ARG A 14 -9.74 6.93 -3.49
N THR A 15 -8.43 7.05 -3.71
CA THR A 15 -7.50 5.92 -3.71
C THR A 15 -7.54 5.14 -2.39
N VAL A 16 -7.64 5.83 -1.25
CA VAL A 16 -7.81 5.15 0.06
C VAL A 16 -9.08 4.31 0.10
N GLN A 17 -10.22 4.84 -0.36
CA GLN A 17 -11.49 4.12 -0.34
C GLN A 17 -11.48 2.91 -1.28
N GLU A 18 -11.00 3.09 -2.52
CA GLU A 18 -10.85 2.02 -3.51
C GLU A 18 -9.95 0.89 -2.96
N LEU A 19 -8.80 1.24 -2.39
CA LEU A 19 -7.88 0.26 -1.79
C LEU A 19 -8.50 -0.48 -0.62
N ARG A 20 -9.23 0.21 0.28
CA ARG A 20 -9.92 -0.46 1.39
C ARG A 20 -10.94 -1.48 0.88
N GLN A 21 -11.74 -1.12 -0.12
CA GLN A 21 -12.73 -2.01 -0.70
C GLN A 21 -12.08 -3.23 -1.37
N LEU A 22 -11.05 -3.00 -2.18
CA LEU A 22 -10.31 -4.06 -2.85
C LEU A 22 -9.67 -5.03 -1.86
N CYS A 23 -9.06 -4.50 -0.80
CA CYS A 23 -8.45 -5.30 0.25
C CYS A 23 -9.49 -6.13 1.02
N GLN A 24 -10.64 -5.53 1.34
CA GLN A 24 -11.76 -6.22 2.01
C GLN A 24 -12.31 -7.37 1.15
N GLN A 25 -12.47 -7.14 -0.15
CA GLN A 25 -12.96 -8.15 -1.11
C GLN A 25 -11.96 -9.30 -1.27
N ALA A 26 -10.66 -8.99 -1.34
CA ALA A 26 -9.62 -9.98 -1.59
C ALA A 26 -9.27 -10.83 -0.36
N LEU A 27 -9.25 -10.24 0.84
CA LEU A 27 -8.80 -10.91 2.07
C LEU A 27 -9.95 -11.41 2.94
N GLY A 28 -11.20 -11.06 2.62
CA GLY A 28 -12.40 -11.54 3.30
C GLY A 28 -12.55 -11.06 4.76
N ALA A 29 -11.66 -10.18 5.23
CA ALA A 29 -11.64 -9.64 6.58
C ALA A 29 -11.45 -8.12 6.57
N ALA A 30 -11.78 -7.47 7.69
CA ALA A 30 -11.46 -6.06 7.88
C ALA A 30 -9.95 -5.86 7.76
N VAL A 31 -9.54 -5.15 6.72
CA VAL A 31 -8.13 -4.84 6.50
C VAL A 31 -7.80 -3.56 7.26
N ASP A 32 -6.89 -3.69 8.22
CA ASP A 32 -6.30 -2.55 8.89
C ASP A 32 -5.37 -1.82 7.92
N LEU A 33 -5.93 -0.89 7.16
CA LEU A 33 -5.19 0.03 6.30
C LEU A 33 -4.97 1.33 7.07
N GLU A 34 -3.73 1.57 7.48
CA GLU A 34 -3.29 2.84 8.03
C GLU A 34 -2.94 3.79 6.89
N VAL A 35 -3.34 5.06 6.97
CA VAL A 35 -3.00 6.08 5.97
C VAL A 35 -2.06 7.09 6.62
N VAL A 36 -0.87 7.24 6.04
CA VAL A 36 0.19 8.10 6.55
C VAL A 36 0.49 9.18 5.53
N ASP A 37 0.34 10.44 5.92
CA ASP A 37 0.78 11.58 5.11
C ASP A 37 2.26 11.84 5.41
N ILE A 38 3.11 11.72 4.39
CA ILE A 38 4.57 11.85 4.54
C ILE A 38 5.00 13.25 4.98
N TYR A 39 4.17 14.27 4.77
CA TYR A 39 4.45 15.63 5.23
C TYR A 39 4.04 15.86 6.68
N GLN A 40 3.09 15.08 7.19
CA GLN A 40 2.62 15.20 8.58
C GLN A 40 3.35 14.25 9.53
N GLN A 41 3.77 13.08 9.03
CA GLN A 41 4.44 12.03 9.81
C GLN A 41 5.69 11.52 9.08
N PRO A 42 6.69 12.39 8.82
CA PRO A 42 7.90 12.03 8.08
C PRO A 42 8.71 10.91 8.76
N GLU A 43 8.69 10.82 10.09
CA GLU A 43 9.39 9.78 10.85
C GLU A 43 8.87 8.36 10.56
N LEU A 44 7.58 8.21 10.27
CA LEU A 44 7.00 6.92 9.89
C LEU A 44 7.44 6.52 8.47
N ALA A 45 7.55 7.49 7.56
CA ALA A 45 8.03 7.25 6.21
C ALA A 45 9.51 6.85 6.22
N GLU A 46 10.33 7.53 7.02
CA GLU A 46 11.75 7.20 7.18
C GLU A 46 11.94 5.81 7.79
N ARG A 47 11.23 5.49 8.88
CA ARG A 47 11.30 4.19 9.55
C ARG A 47 10.99 3.03 8.60
N ASP A 48 10.03 3.21 7.70
CA ASP A 48 9.60 2.18 6.76
C ASP A 48 10.34 2.26 5.40
N GLY A 49 11.29 3.18 5.24
CA GLY A 49 12.09 3.35 4.02
C GLY A 49 11.26 3.80 2.81
N VAL A 50 10.29 4.68 3.03
CA VAL A 50 9.43 5.26 1.99
C VAL A 50 9.99 6.60 1.54
N VAL A 51 10.51 6.61 0.30
CA VAL A 51 11.14 7.79 -0.31
C VAL A 51 10.23 8.55 -1.28
N ALA A 52 9.11 7.93 -1.68
CA ALA A 52 8.17 8.48 -2.65
C ALA A 52 6.73 8.15 -2.26
N ALA A 53 5.81 9.02 -2.61
CA ALA A 53 4.37 8.79 -2.50
C ALA A 53 3.69 8.93 -3.87
N PRO A 54 2.59 8.19 -4.12
CA PRO A 54 1.97 7.23 -3.20
C PRO A 54 2.71 5.88 -3.14
N THR A 55 2.73 5.27 -1.94
CA THR A 55 3.36 3.96 -1.70
C THR A 55 2.50 3.10 -0.78
N LEU A 56 2.16 1.89 -1.19
CA LEU A 56 1.42 0.91 -0.40
C LEU A 56 2.37 -0.16 0.15
N LEU A 57 2.42 -0.31 1.47
CA LEU A 57 3.20 -1.31 2.20
C LEU A 57 2.30 -2.40 2.81
N ARG A 58 2.61 -3.66 2.52
CA ARG A 58 2.12 -4.81 3.26
C ARG A 58 3.21 -5.31 4.19
N ILE A 59 3.11 -4.92 5.46
CA ILE A 59 4.11 -5.25 6.50
C ILE A 59 3.91 -6.68 7.04
N SER A 60 2.67 -7.16 7.05
CA SER A 60 2.31 -8.48 7.56
C SER A 60 1.24 -9.13 6.67
N PRO A 61 1.29 -10.47 6.46
CA PRO A 61 2.37 -11.36 6.89
C PRO A 61 3.65 -11.11 6.07
N ALA A 62 4.80 -11.44 6.67
CA ALA A 62 6.11 -11.32 6.03
C ALA A 62 6.20 -12.20 4.75
N PRO A 63 7.08 -11.86 3.79
CA PRO A 63 7.97 -10.68 3.76
C PRO A 63 7.21 -9.36 3.52
N VAL A 64 7.86 -8.25 3.86
CA VAL A 64 7.31 -6.91 3.58
C VAL A 64 7.26 -6.69 2.07
N ARG A 65 6.09 -6.37 1.52
CA ARG A 65 5.92 -6.00 0.11
C ARG A 65 5.60 -4.51 -0.03
N ARG A 66 6.08 -3.90 -1.12
CA ARG A 66 5.85 -2.49 -1.46
C ARG A 66 5.35 -2.34 -2.89
N LEU A 67 4.42 -1.40 -3.08
CA LEU A 67 3.97 -0.95 -4.40
C LEU A 67 4.09 0.58 -4.44
N VAL A 68 4.92 1.09 -5.35
CA VAL A 68 5.21 2.52 -5.50
C VAL A 68 4.58 3.05 -6.80
N GLY A 69 4.01 4.25 -6.76
CA GLY A 69 3.44 4.91 -7.94
C GLY A 69 1.94 4.65 -8.08
N ASP A 70 1.45 4.48 -9.31
CA ASP A 70 0.01 4.42 -9.56
C ASP A 70 -0.66 3.19 -8.93
N LEU A 71 -1.61 3.45 -8.03
CA LEU A 71 -2.40 2.44 -7.31
C LEU A 71 -3.78 2.22 -7.93
N SER A 72 -4.06 2.80 -9.10
CA SER A 72 -5.31 2.59 -9.84
C SER A 72 -5.37 1.25 -10.60
N ASP A 73 -4.23 0.58 -10.80
CA ASP A 73 -4.19 -0.78 -11.35
C ASP A 73 -4.56 -1.79 -10.26
N GLU A 74 -5.86 -2.07 -10.18
CA GLU A 74 -6.43 -3.02 -9.21
C GLU A 74 -5.76 -4.40 -9.28
N GLN A 75 -5.39 -4.88 -10.48
CA GLN A 75 -4.76 -6.19 -10.64
C GLN A 75 -3.35 -6.20 -10.05
N ARG A 76 -2.59 -5.12 -10.22
CA ARG A 76 -1.27 -4.97 -9.62
C ARG A 76 -1.36 -4.87 -8.10
N VAL A 77 -2.35 -4.13 -7.58
CA VAL A 77 -2.62 -4.07 -6.13
C VAL A 77 -3.02 -5.44 -5.60
N LEU A 78 -3.94 -6.13 -6.26
CA LEU A 78 -4.40 -7.47 -5.89
C LEU A 78 -3.24 -8.45 -5.78
N ARG A 79 -2.37 -8.53 -6.80
CA ARG A 79 -1.18 -9.38 -6.75
C ARG A 79 -0.31 -9.08 -5.52
N MET A 80 -0.08 -7.81 -5.22
CA MET A 80 0.73 -7.43 -4.05
C MET A 80 0.09 -7.87 -2.73
N ILE A 81 -1.24 -7.77 -2.59
CA ILE A 81 -1.94 -8.11 -1.34
C ILE A 81 -2.22 -9.60 -1.18
N THR A 82 -2.50 -10.33 -2.26
CA THR A 82 -2.91 -11.75 -2.21
C THR A 82 -1.76 -12.74 -2.35
N LEU A 83 -0.59 -12.35 -2.88
CA LEU A 83 0.54 -13.28 -2.99
C LEU A 83 0.94 -13.80 -1.61
N ALA A 84 0.61 -15.06 -1.37
CA ALA A 84 1.29 -15.92 -0.43
C ALA A 84 2.68 -16.25 -1.00
N ILE A 85 3.60 -16.60 -0.11
CA ILE A 85 5.03 -16.71 -0.38
C ILE A 85 5.31 -17.60 -1.60
N GLY A 86 6.12 -17.08 -2.54
CA GLY A 86 6.48 -17.70 -3.82
C GLY A 86 6.35 -16.66 -4.94
N GLU A 87 7.36 -16.58 -5.81
CA GLU A 87 7.49 -15.61 -6.92
C GLU A 87 8.03 -14.24 -6.47
N ASP A 88 9.30 -14.26 -6.08
CA ASP A 88 10.26 -13.24 -6.48
C ASP A 88 10.29 -13.18 -8.02
N GLU A 89 9.51 -12.29 -8.62
CA GLU A 89 9.85 -11.71 -9.92
C GLU A 89 10.55 -10.38 -9.66
N ASP A 90 11.83 -10.47 -9.34
CA ASP A 90 12.84 -9.43 -9.60
C ASP A 90 14.07 -10.15 -10.16
N VAL A 91 14.00 -10.54 -11.44
CA VAL A 91 15.20 -10.79 -12.24
C VAL A 91 15.50 -9.47 -12.96
N GLY A 92 16.31 -8.65 -12.30
CA GLY A 92 17.01 -7.51 -12.88
C GLY A 92 18.50 -7.77 -12.90
#